data_AF-A0A7S9QDA6-F1
#
_entry.id   AF-A0A7S9QDA6-F1
#
_cell.length_a   1.000
_cell.length_b   1.000
_cell.length_c   1.000
_cell.angle_alpha   90.00
_cell.angle_beta   90.00
_cell.angle_gamma   90.00
#
_symmetry.space_group_name_H-M   'P 1'
#
loop_
_entity.id
_entity.type
_entity.pdbx_description
1 polymer ?
#
loop_
_entity_poly.entity_id
_entity_poly.type
_entity_poly.pdbx_seq_one_letter_code
_entity_poly.pdbx_strand_id
1 'polypeptide(L)' 'MTWLIILGTITTILGLGGLGYCIREAARVKREGLTPEEAQPRLRALIAINLASVCVAAMGLGMVVVGVML' A
#
# COMPACT_ATOMS: atom_id res chain seq x y z
N MET A 1 -4.86 -24.83 3.16
CA MET A 1 -4.82 -24.74 1.68
C MET A 1 -3.64 -23.91 1.24
N THR A 2 -2.53 -24.57 0.87
CA THR A 2 -1.24 -23.93 0.56
C THR A 2 -1.30 -22.89 -0.58
N TRP A 3 -2.08 -23.15 -1.64
CA TRP A 3 -2.19 -22.22 -2.77
C TRP A 3 -2.75 -20.84 -2.36
N LEU A 4 -3.69 -20.83 -1.42
CA LEU A 4 -4.37 -19.63 -0.94
C LEU A 4 -3.44 -18.81 -0.01
N ILE A 5 -2.57 -19.50 0.74
CA ILE A 5 -1.47 -18.87 1.50
C ILE A 5 -0.48 -18.18 0.54
N ILE A 6 -0.09 -18.85 -0.55
CA ILE A 6 0.86 -18.29 -1.53
C ILE A 6 0.25 -17.04 -2.18
N LEU A 7 -1.00 -17.15 -2.67
CA LEU A 7 -1.69 -16.01 -3.29
C LEU A 7 -1.83 -14.86 -2.30
N GLY A 8 -2.29 -15.15 -1.08
CA GLY A 8 -2.40 -14.18 0.01
C GLY A 8 -1.08 -13.45 0.30
N THR A 9 0.01 -14.20 0.37
CA THR A 9 1.35 -13.65 0.63
C THR A 9 1.79 -12.72 -0.50
N ILE A 10 1.63 -13.12 -1.76
CA ILE A 10 1.96 -12.28 -2.92
C ILE A 10 1.11 -11.01 -2.91
N THR A 11 -0.20 -11.12 -2.66
CA THR A 11 -1.09 -9.96 -2.57
C THR A 11 -0.68 -9.01 -1.43
N THR A 12 -0.31 -9.54 -0.26
CA THR A 12 0.19 -8.72 0.85
C THR A 12 1.46 -7.99 0.48
N ILE A 13 2.44 -8.68 -0.14
CA ILE A 13 3.69 -8.07 -0.58
C ILE A 13 3.44 -6.95 -1.60
N LEU A 14 2.49 -7.13 -2.53
CA LEU A 14 2.10 -6.08 -3.48
C LEU A 14 1.52 -4.85 -2.77
N GLY A 15 0.64 -5.05 -1.79
CA GLY A 15 0.10 -3.95 -0.97
C GLY A 15 1.20 -3.22 -0.18
N LEU A 16 2.15 -3.96 0.41
CA LEU A 16 3.30 -3.36 1.11
C LEU A 16 4.23 -2.61 0.14
N GLY A 17 4.43 -3.11 -1.08
CA GLY A 17 5.16 -2.41 -2.12
C GLY A 17 4.51 -1.07 -2.49
N GLY A 18 3.18 -1.04 -2.61
CA GLY A 18 2.42 0.20 -2.82
C GLY A 18 2.57 1.20 -1.67
N LEU A 19 2.55 0.71 -0.42
CA LEU A 19 2.82 1.54 0.76
C LEU A 19 4.25 2.14 0.72
N GLY A 20 5.24 1.32 0.37
CA GLY A 20 6.62 1.77 0.20
C GLY A 20 6.76 2.86 -0.87
N TYR A 21 6.04 2.73 -1.98
CA TYR A 21 5.95 3.78 -3.01
C TYR A 21 5.37 5.08 -2.45
N CYS A 22 4.26 5.02 -1.73
CA CYS A 22 3.64 6.20 -1.11
C CYS A 22 4.60 6.92 -0.15
N ILE A 23 5.33 6.17 0.69
CA ILE A 23 6.29 6.74 1.63
C ILE A 23 7.42 7.46 0.89
N ARG A 24 8.00 6.82 -0.12
CA ARG A 24 9.09 7.39 -0.92
C ARG A 24 8.65 8.67 -1.62
N GLU A 25 7.46 8.67 -2.23
CA GLU A 25 6.97 9.83 -2.98
C GLU A 25 6.54 10.97 -2.05
N ALA A 26 5.90 10.67 -0.91
CA ALA A 26 5.57 11.68 0.10
C ALA A 26 6.84 12.34 0.67
N ALA A 27 7.88 11.54 0.95
CA ALA A 27 9.16 12.04 1.41
C ALA A 27 9.84 12.93 0.34
N ARG A 28 9.74 12.56 -0.93
CA ARG A 28 10.24 13.37 -2.05
C ARG A 28 9.51 14.71 -2.14
N VAL A 29 8.18 14.70 -2.19
CA VAL A 29 7.35 15.93 -2.24
C VAL A 29 7.68 16.87 -1.08
N LYS A 30 7.87 16.32 0.13
CA LYS A 30 8.24 17.11 1.31
C LYS A 30 9.65 17.72 1.21
N ARG A 31 10.58 17.06 0.53
CA ARG A 31 11.96 17.53 0.33
C ARG A 31 12.09 18.58 -0.78
N GLU A 32 11.14 18.65 -1.70
CA GLU A 32 11.14 19.60 -2.83
C GLU A 32 10.86 21.05 -2.38
N GLY A 33 10.45 21.30 -1.12
CA GLY A 33 10.25 22.66 -0.60
C GLY A 33 9.10 23.43 -1.29
N LEU A 34 8.16 22.68 -1.89
CA LEU A 34 7.03 23.20 -2.65
C LEU A 34 6.13 24.10 -1.79
N THR A 35 5.47 25.06 -2.45
CA THR A 35 4.46 25.86 -1.76
C THR A 35 3.24 25.01 -1.39
N PRO A 36 2.41 25.42 -0.42
CA PRO A 36 1.22 24.66 -0.01
C PRO A 36 0.27 24.34 -1.17
N GLU A 37 0.16 25.24 -2.14
CA GLU A 37 -0.71 25.12 -3.32
C GLU A 37 -0.23 24.01 -4.27
N GLU A 38 1.09 23.79 -4.34
CA GLU A 38 1.70 22.76 -5.18
C GLU A 38 1.77 21.40 -4.46
N ALA A 39 1.99 21.40 -3.15
CA ALA A 39 2.16 20.19 -2.35
C ALA A 39 0.84 19.49 -2.03
N GLN A 40 -0.22 20.24 -1.68
CA GLN A 40 -1.52 19.67 -1.29
C GLN A 40 -2.10 18.68 -2.32
N PRO A 41 -2.24 19.02 -3.62
CA PRO A 41 -2.85 18.10 -4.58
C PRO A 41 -2.05 16.82 -4.75
N ARG A 42 -0.71 16.90 -4.72
CA ARG A 42 0.17 15.71 -4.79
C ARG A 42 0.01 14.81 -3.57
N LEU A 43 -0.01 15.40 -2.37
CA LEU A 43 -0.19 14.65 -1.12
C LEU A 43 -1.57 14.00 -1.03
N ARG A 44 -2.64 14.67 -1.50
CA ARG A 44 -4.00 14.11 -1.54
C ARG A 44 -4.09 12.87 -2.43
N ALA A 45 -3.42 12.87 -3.59
CA ALA A 45 -3.36 11.71 -4.46
C ALA A 45 -2.66 10.52 -3.77
N LEU A 46 -1.60 10.77 -3.00
CA LEU A 46 -0.89 9.73 -2.24
C LEU A 46 -1.75 9.09 -1.14
N ILE A 47 -2.71 9.82 -0.55
CA ILE A 47 -3.64 9.25 0.45
C ILE A 47 -4.52 8.17 -0.20
N ALA A 48 -5.03 8.41 -1.41
CA ALA A 48 -5.83 7.42 -2.14
C ALA A 48 -5.00 6.15 -2.44
N ILE A 49 -3.76 6.32 -2.89
CA ILE A 49 -2.85 5.20 -3.15
C ILE A 49 -2.49 4.46 -1.86
N ASN A 50 -2.27 5.18 -0.75
CA ASN A 50 -2.03 4.59 0.56
C ASN A 50 -3.20 3.72 1.01
N LEU A 51 -4.42 4.22 0.92
CA LEU A 51 -5.60 3.48 1.32
C LEU A 51 -5.80 2.23 0.44
N ALA A 52 -5.64 2.36 -0.88
CA ALA A 52 -5.69 1.22 -1.79
C ALA A 52 -4.62 0.16 -1.43
N SER A 53 -3.39 0.59 -1.14
CA SER A 53 -2.29 -0.28 -0.76
C SER A 53 -2.57 -1.04 0.55
N VAL A 54 -3.11 -0.34 1.55
CA VAL A 54 -3.51 -0.94 2.83
C VAL A 54 -4.64 -1.95 2.63
N CYS A 55 -5.66 -1.63 1.82
CA CYS A 55 -6.74 -2.57 1.52
C CYS A 55 -6.24 -3.83 0.83
N VAL A 56 -5.35 -3.69 -0.16
CA VAL A 56 -4.71 -4.83 -0.85
C VAL A 56 -3.90 -5.67 0.14
N ALA A 57 -3.11 -5.02 1.01
CA ALA A 57 -2.31 -5.71 2.01
C ALA A 57 -3.18 -6.51 3.00
N ALA A 58 -4.25 -5.88 3.50
CA ALA A 58 -5.20 -6.48 4.43
C ALA A 58 -5.97 -7.65 3.79
N MET A 59 -6.37 -7.51 2.53
CA MET A 59 -7.04 -8.58 1.78
C MET A 59 -6.11 -9.78 1.55
N GLY A 60 -4.85 -9.54 1.21
CA GLY A 60 -3.83 -10.59 1.13
C GLY A 60 -3.62 -11.31 2.46
N LEU A 61 -3.57 -10.56 3.56
CA LEU A 61 -3.40 -11.14 4.89
C LEU A 61 -4.63 -11.97 5.29
N GLY A 62 -5.84 -11.48 4.97
CA GLY A 62 -7.09 -12.21 5.14
C GLY A 62 -7.08 -13.55 4.38
N MET A 63 -6.58 -13.57 3.14
CA MET A 63 -6.37 -14.82 2.41
C MET A 63 -5.40 -15.73 3.16
N VAL A 64 -4.23 -15.26 3.58
CA VAL A 64 -3.28 -16.09 4.34
C VAL A 64 -3.93 -16.72 5.58
N VAL A 65 -4.68 -15.93 6.37
CA VAL A 65 -5.37 -16.42 7.56
C VAL A 65 -6.37 -17.53 7.21
N VAL A 66 -7.20 -17.31 6.19
CA VAL A 66 -8.16 -18.31 5.72
C VAL A 66 -7.45 -19.57 5.23
N GLY A 67 -6.35 -19.44 4.49
CA GLY A 67 -5.61 -20.58 3.91
C GLY A 67 -4.79 -21.36 4.93
N VAL A 68 -4.50 -20.78 6.09
CA VAL A 68 -3.92 -21.48 7.25
C VAL A 68 -5.02 -22.25 8.00
N MET A 69 -6.23 -21.70 8.09
CA MET A 69 -7.36 -22.36 8.77
C MET A 69 -8.00 -23.50 7.95
N LEU A 70 -8.03 -23.34 6.62
CA LEU A 70 -8.58 -24.29 5.64
C LEU A 70 -7.45 -24.71 4.74
#